data_AF-A0A841BX14-F1
#
_entry.id   AF-A0A841BX14-F1
#
_cell.length_a   1.000
_cell.length_b   1.000
_cell.length_c   1.000
_cell.angle_alpha   90.00
_cell.angle_beta   90.00
_cell.angle_gamma   90.00
#
_symmetry.space_group_name_H-M   'P 1'
#
loop_
_entity.id
_entity.type
_entity.pdbx_description
1 polymer ?
#
loop_
_entity_poly.entity_id
_entity_poly.type
_entity_poly.pdbx_seq_one_letter_code
_entity_poly.pdbx_strand_id
1 'polypeptide(L)'
;MTVAEYRSLVADLVAAARRRDAAAAAAGQSYMDGRAAVERDVAAAAEAVEAASAAVATRELALVKVDQQAERVWGDLRLLRGRRVGDLPAPAFSTHGDADAAELLQSAANRIVRAKRGDSIPGGVLVVLPLLGGVCATIVALVASGLFWLGLPLAWLFFILAPFAGLPLASRWVDHREGTRLDTGAVGLTVLGGMLAALGSALYLR
;
A
#
# COMPACT_ATOMS: atom_id res chain seq x y z
N MET A 1 23.58 -38.79 90.22
CA MET A 1 23.02 -39.11 88.89
C MET A 1 22.85 -40.61 88.80
N THR A 2 21.62 -41.08 88.69
CA THR A 2 21.32 -42.53 88.60
C THR A 2 21.55 -43.02 87.17
N VAL A 3 21.80 -44.33 87.00
CA VAL A 3 21.96 -44.95 85.66
C VAL A 3 20.71 -44.74 84.79
N ALA A 4 19.53 -44.64 85.40
CA ALA A 4 18.27 -44.37 84.71
C ALA A 4 18.20 -42.92 84.17
N GLU A 5 18.59 -41.93 84.98
CA GLU A 5 18.68 -40.52 84.55
C GLU A 5 19.64 -40.34 83.38
N TYR A 6 20.82 -40.97 83.46
CA TYR A 6 21.80 -40.93 82.38
C TYR A 6 21.23 -41.51 81.06
N ARG A 7 20.54 -42.66 81.14
CA ARG A 7 19.91 -43.28 79.96
C ARG A 7 18.82 -42.38 79.36
N SER A 8 18.04 -41.69 80.18
CA SER A 8 17.05 -40.71 79.71
C SER A 8 17.72 -39.55 78.97
N LEU A 9 18.77 -38.96 79.54
CA LEU A 9 19.50 -37.86 78.92
C LEU A 9 20.12 -38.26 77.58
N VAL A 10 20.67 -39.48 77.48
CA VAL A 10 21.20 -40.01 76.22
C VAL A 10 20.07 -40.20 75.19
N ALA A 11 18.91 -40.72 75.60
CA ALA A 11 17.77 -40.88 74.70
C ALA A 11 17.24 -39.53 74.19
N ASP A 12 17.15 -38.54 75.07
CA ASP A 12 16.72 -37.17 74.73
C ASP A 12 17.71 -36.49 73.78
N LEU A 13 19.02 -36.67 74.02
CA LEU A 13 20.06 -36.16 73.12
C LEU A 13 19.97 -36.80 71.73
N VAL A 14 19.77 -38.11 71.65
CA VAL A 14 19.60 -38.81 70.36
C VAL A 14 18.33 -38.34 69.65
N ALA A 15 17.22 -38.15 70.36
CA ALA A 15 16.00 -37.62 69.79
C ALA A 15 16.17 -36.17 69.30
N ALA A 16 16.86 -35.33 70.06
CA ALA A 16 17.19 -33.96 69.66
C ALA A 16 18.11 -33.93 68.42
N ALA A 17 19.13 -34.78 68.36
CA ALA A 17 20.01 -34.91 67.20
C ALA A 17 19.23 -35.32 65.95
N ARG A 18 18.35 -36.33 66.06
CA ARG A 18 17.49 -36.77 64.94
C ARG A 18 16.57 -35.66 64.45
N ARG A 19 15.95 -34.89 65.35
CA ARG A 19 15.11 -33.75 64.98
C ARG A 19 15.91 -32.66 64.27
N ARG A 20 17.10 -32.35 64.76
CA ARG A 20 18.01 -31.39 64.12
C ARG A 20 18.38 -31.83 62.71
N ASP A 21 18.79 -33.09 62.56
CA ASP A 21 19.24 -33.62 61.26
C ASP A 21 18.08 -33.67 60.25
N ALA A 22 16.87 -34.02 60.70
CA ALA A 22 15.66 -33.95 59.88
C ALA A 22 15.31 -32.50 59.48
N ALA A 23 15.39 -31.54 60.42
CA ALA A 23 15.16 -30.13 60.13
C ALA A 23 16.20 -29.56 59.16
N ALA A 24 17.48 -29.93 59.32
CA ALA A 24 18.56 -29.53 58.41
C ALA A 24 18.36 -30.11 57.01
N ALA A 25 17.97 -31.38 56.89
CA ALA A 25 17.65 -32.00 55.61
C ALA A 25 16.45 -31.32 54.93
N ALA A 26 15.38 -31.01 55.68
CA ALA A 26 14.22 -30.29 55.16
C ALA A 26 14.56 -28.86 54.69
N ALA A 27 15.38 -28.13 55.46
CA ALA A 27 15.84 -26.81 55.07
C ALA A 27 16.73 -26.85 53.82
N GLY A 28 17.62 -27.85 53.72
CA GLY A 28 18.44 -28.09 52.53
C GLY A 28 17.60 -28.37 51.29
N GLN A 29 16.58 -29.24 51.41
CA GLN A 29 15.67 -29.53 50.31
C GLN A 29 14.88 -28.28 49.87
N SER A 30 14.31 -27.54 50.83
CA SER A 30 13.56 -26.31 50.55
C SER A 30 14.43 -25.25 49.88
N TYR A 31 15.71 -25.13 50.26
CA TYR A 31 16.65 -24.24 49.61
C TYR A 31 16.94 -24.65 48.16
N MET A 32 17.17 -25.94 47.92
CA MET A 32 17.42 -26.46 46.57
C MET A 32 16.19 -26.29 45.66
N ASP A 33 14.99 -26.56 46.19
CA ASP A 33 13.72 -26.37 45.48
C ASP A 33 13.47 -24.89 45.17
N GLY A 34 13.72 -24.00 46.14
CA GLY A 34 13.60 -22.56 45.97
C GLY A 34 14.59 -22.02 44.93
N ARG A 35 15.84 -22.48 44.97
CA ARG A 35 16.85 -22.13 43.96
C ARG A 35 16.42 -22.61 42.57
N ALA A 36 15.95 -23.85 42.44
CA ALA A 36 15.47 -24.39 41.17
C ALA A 36 14.22 -23.65 40.65
N ALA A 37 13.37 -23.12 41.53
CA ALA A 37 12.24 -22.28 41.15
C ALA A 37 12.71 -20.91 40.61
N VAL A 38 13.62 -20.24 41.31
CA VAL A 38 14.19 -18.96 40.87
C VAL A 38 14.94 -19.11 39.53
N GLU A 39 15.73 -20.18 39.35
CA GLU A 39 16.41 -20.45 38.08
C GLU A 39 15.42 -20.62 36.92
N ARG A 40 14.28 -21.29 37.17
CA ARG A 40 13.18 -21.42 36.19
C ARG A 40 12.52 -20.08 35.87
N ASP A 41 12.22 -19.28 36.89
CA ASP A 41 11.57 -17.98 36.72
C ASP A 41 12.48 -17.00 35.95
N VAL A 42 13.79 -17.02 36.23
CA VAL A 42 14.78 -16.21 35.50
C VAL A 42 14.85 -16.65 34.03
N ALA A 43 14.86 -17.96 33.76
CA ALA A 43 14.86 -18.46 32.38
C ALA A 43 13.59 -18.05 31.63
N ALA A 44 12.41 -18.18 32.27
CA ALA A 44 11.14 -17.77 31.68
C ALA A 44 11.07 -16.25 31.44
N ALA A 45 11.59 -15.45 32.36
CA ALA A 45 11.67 -14.00 32.18
C ALA A 45 12.60 -13.61 31.03
N ALA A 46 13.74 -14.29 30.89
CA ALA A 46 14.68 -14.05 29.78
C ALA A 46 14.02 -14.36 28.42
N GLU A 47 13.32 -15.49 28.31
CA GLU A 47 12.57 -15.85 27.10
C GLU A 47 11.46 -14.83 26.79
N ALA A 48 10.73 -14.36 27.80
CA ALA A 48 9.70 -13.34 27.63
C ALA A 48 10.28 -11.99 27.15
N VAL A 49 11.44 -11.59 27.67
CA VAL A 49 12.15 -10.37 27.22
C VAL A 49 12.61 -10.52 25.77
N GLU A 50 13.15 -11.67 25.39
CA GLU A 50 13.57 -11.95 24.02
C GLU A 50 12.36 -11.88 23.06
N ALA A 51 11.27 -12.56 23.39
CA ALA A 51 10.04 -12.53 22.62
C ALA A 51 9.46 -11.11 22.48
N ALA A 52 9.45 -10.35 23.58
CA ALA A 52 8.98 -8.95 23.56
C ALA A 52 9.88 -8.08 22.66
N SER A 53 11.20 -8.25 22.74
CA SER A 53 12.15 -7.49 21.92
C SER A 53 11.99 -7.79 20.42
N ALA A 54 11.75 -9.05 20.06
CA ALA A 54 11.47 -9.46 18.68
C ALA A 54 10.14 -8.85 18.17
N ALA A 55 9.13 -8.79 19.04
CA ALA A 55 7.85 -8.17 18.71
C ALA A 55 7.99 -6.65 18.52
N VAL A 56 8.79 -5.98 19.36
CA VAL A 56 9.10 -4.54 19.22
C VAL A 56 9.83 -4.27 17.91
N ALA A 57 10.89 -5.01 17.60
CA ALA A 57 11.63 -4.86 16.35
C ALA A 57 10.73 -5.02 15.11
N THR A 58 9.81 -5.99 15.14
CA THR A 58 8.84 -6.20 14.07
C THR A 58 7.90 -5.00 13.91
N ARG A 59 7.43 -4.42 15.01
CA ARG A 59 6.55 -3.23 15.01
C ARG A 59 7.28 -1.98 14.53
N GLU A 60 8.54 -1.78 14.92
CA GLU A 60 9.37 -0.68 14.44
C GLU A 60 9.54 -0.71 12.92
N LEU A 61 9.79 -1.89 12.35
CA LEU A 61 9.84 -2.06 10.89
C LEU A 61 8.50 -1.75 10.22
N ALA A 62 7.37 -2.07 10.85
CA ALA A 62 6.05 -1.72 10.34
C ALA A 62 5.81 -0.20 10.38
N LEU A 63 6.21 0.48 11.46
CA LEU A 63 6.11 1.94 11.58
C LEU A 63 6.90 2.64 10.48
N VAL A 64 8.15 2.23 10.22
CA VAL A 64 8.97 2.80 9.14
C VAL A 64 8.28 2.68 7.78
N LYS A 65 7.59 1.56 7.50
CA LYS A 65 6.83 1.38 6.25
C LYS A 65 5.63 2.32 6.17
N VAL A 66 4.90 2.48 7.26
CA VAL A 66 3.75 3.39 7.35
C VAL A 66 4.19 4.84 7.14
N ASP A 67 5.30 5.25 7.77
CA ASP A 67 5.86 6.60 7.62
C ASP A 67 6.29 6.88 6.18
N GLN A 68 7.01 5.95 5.55
CA GLN A 68 7.37 6.06 4.13
C GLN A 68 6.15 6.15 3.22
N GLN A 69 5.07 5.42 3.53
CA GLN A 69 3.84 5.49 2.76
C GLN A 69 3.12 6.83 2.96
N ALA A 70 3.08 7.34 4.19
CA ALA A 70 2.51 8.65 4.50
C ALA A 70 3.25 9.78 3.77
N GLU A 71 4.59 9.76 3.77
CA GLU A 71 5.41 10.72 3.04
C GLU A 71 5.13 10.70 1.54
N ARG A 72 5.04 9.51 0.92
CA ARG A 72 4.72 9.37 -0.51
C ARG A 72 3.35 9.94 -0.83
N VAL A 73 2.33 9.55 -0.05
CA VAL A 73 0.94 10.02 -0.25
C VAL A 73 0.84 11.54 -0.09
N TRP A 74 1.55 12.11 0.88
CA TRP A 74 1.60 13.56 1.07
C TRP A 74 2.35 14.27 -0.06
N GLY A 75 3.46 13.69 -0.53
CA GLY A 75 4.19 14.16 -1.70
C GLY A 75 3.29 14.23 -2.93
N ASP A 76 2.52 13.18 -3.20
CA ASP A 76 1.56 13.13 -4.31
C ASP A 76 0.46 14.21 -4.15
N LEU A 77 -0.09 14.38 -2.95
CA LEU A 77 -1.07 15.42 -2.66
C LEU A 77 -0.49 16.83 -2.91
N ARG A 78 0.76 17.05 -2.50
CA ARG A 78 1.46 18.33 -2.67
C ARG A 78 1.77 18.61 -4.14
N LEU A 79 2.04 17.59 -4.95
CA LEU A 79 2.16 17.75 -6.40
C LEU A 79 0.83 18.20 -7.04
N LEU A 80 -0.31 17.69 -6.56
CA LEU A 80 -1.63 18.06 -7.08
C LEU A 80 -2.12 19.44 -6.62
N ARG A 81 -1.92 19.79 -5.35
CA ARG A 81 -2.48 21.01 -4.73
C ARG A 81 -1.46 22.14 -4.54
N GLY A 82 -0.19 21.88 -4.86
CA GLY A 82 0.89 22.85 -4.78
C GLY A 82 1.13 23.36 -3.35
N ARG A 83 1.47 24.66 -3.23
CA ARG A 83 1.88 25.30 -1.96
C ARG A 83 0.79 25.36 -0.88
N ARG A 84 -0.46 24.99 -1.18
CA ARG A 84 -1.58 25.05 -0.21
C ARG A 84 -1.57 23.92 0.83
N VAL A 85 -0.79 22.87 0.58
CA VAL A 85 -0.81 21.65 1.40
C VAL A 85 0.05 21.77 2.67
N GLY A 86 1.06 22.65 2.71
CA GLY A 86 1.95 22.76 3.87
C GLY A 86 2.83 21.52 4.07
N ASP A 87 3.42 21.41 5.27
CA ASP A 87 4.28 20.30 5.67
C ASP A 87 3.47 19.09 6.16
N LEU A 88 4.08 17.90 6.14
CA LEU A 88 3.43 16.67 6.58
C LEU A 88 2.96 16.83 8.04
N PRO A 89 1.67 16.66 8.35
CA PRO A 89 1.17 16.82 9.70
C PRO A 89 1.75 15.73 10.61
N ALA A 90 1.98 16.07 11.87
CA ALA A 90 2.39 15.11 12.89
C ALA A 90 1.32 14.00 13.05
N PRO A 91 1.74 12.75 13.33
CA PRO A 91 0.81 11.66 13.53
C PRO A 91 -0.12 11.97 14.71
N ALA A 92 -1.42 11.82 14.49
CA ALA A 92 -2.45 11.99 15.50
C ALA A 92 -3.03 10.64 15.89
N PHE A 93 -3.32 10.44 17.18
CA PHE A 93 -4.03 9.25 17.64
C PHE A 93 -5.43 9.22 17.03
N SER A 94 -5.80 8.09 16.42
CA SER A 94 -7.15 7.93 15.91
C SER A 94 -8.13 7.74 17.06
N THR A 95 -9.21 8.54 17.07
CA THR A 95 -10.38 8.31 17.94
C THR A 95 -11.25 7.16 17.45
N HIS A 96 -11.03 6.72 16.20
CA HIS A 96 -11.67 5.57 15.61
C HIS A 96 -10.79 4.35 15.94
N GLY A 97 -11.28 3.50 16.83
CA GLY A 97 -10.59 2.28 17.26
C GLY A 97 -10.30 1.36 16.07
N ASP A 98 -9.15 0.70 16.14
CA ASP A 98 -8.70 -0.44 15.33
C ASP A 98 -8.62 -0.28 13.79
N ALA A 99 -8.86 0.91 13.23
CA ALA A 99 -8.62 1.12 11.80
C ALA A 99 -7.11 1.04 11.51
N ASP A 100 -6.70 0.02 10.74
CA ASP A 100 -5.31 -0.18 10.35
C ASP A 100 -4.79 1.06 9.59
N ALA A 101 -3.70 1.65 10.09
CA ALA A 101 -3.09 2.84 9.49
C ALA A 101 -2.74 2.60 8.02
N ALA A 102 -2.36 1.37 7.66
CA ALA A 102 -2.08 1.01 6.27
C ALA A 102 -3.33 1.11 5.39
N GLU A 103 -4.50 0.71 5.89
CA GLU A 103 -5.77 0.77 5.17
C GLU A 103 -6.22 2.23 4.96
N LEU A 104 -6.08 3.07 6.00
CA LEU A 104 -6.38 4.50 5.92
C LEU A 104 -5.49 5.22 4.90
N LEU A 105 -4.18 4.92 4.90
CA LEU A 105 -3.24 5.46 3.92
C LEU A 105 -3.54 4.94 2.50
N GLN A 106 -3.91 3.68 2.35
CA GLN A 106 -4.31 3.13 1.05
C GLN A 106 -5.59 3.77 0.52
N SER A 107 -6.57 4.01 1.40
CA SER A 107 -7.80 4.74 1.07
C SER A 107 -7.50 6.17 0.63
N ALA A 108 -6.59 6.86 1.33
CA ALA A 108 -6.14 8.20 0.95
C ALA A 108 -5.43 8.22 -0.42
N ALA A 109 -4.50 7.28 -0.65
CA ALA A 109 -3.82 7.11 -1.94
C ALA A 109 -4.82 6.90 -3.08
N ASN A 110 -5.82 6.04 -2.88
CA ASN A 110 -6.87 5.80 -3.87
C ASN A 110 -7.71 7.05 -4.18
N ARG A 111 -7.99 7.88 -3.17
CA ARG A 111 -8.69 9.17 -3.36
C ARG A 111 -7.83 10.16 -4.15
N ILE A 112 -6.53 10.21 -3.89
CA ILE A 112 -5.58 11.04 -4.64
C ILE A 112 -5.47 10.61 -6.09
N VAL A 113 -5.33 9.31 -6.36
CA VAL A 113 -5.33 8.77 -7.74
C VAL A 113 -6.64 9.10 -8.46
N ARG A 114 -7.78 9.02 -7.76
CA ARG A 114 -9.08 9.42 -8.33
C ARG A 114 -9.15 10.92 -8.62
N ALA A 115 -8.62 11.76 -7.73
CA ALA A 115 -8.55 13.20 -7.95
C ALA A 115 -7.67 13.54 -9.15
N LYS A 116 -6.49 12.92 -9.27
CA LYS A 116 -5.59 13.08 -10.42
C LYS A 116 -6.26 12.70 -11.74
N ARG A 117 -7.12 11.67 -11.75
CA ARG A 117 -7.88 11.26 -12.94
C ARG A 117 -8.99 12.23 -13.35
N GLY A 118 -9.41 13.14 -12.46
CA GLY A 118 -10.41 14.17 -12.75
C GLY A 118 -9.82 15.57 -12.97
N ASP A 119 -8.50 15.72 -12.89
CA ASP A 119 -7.85 16.99 -13.20
C ASP A 119 -7.78 17.20 -14.72
N SER A 120 -8.18 18.41 -15.12
CA SER A 120 -8.38 18.78 -16.51
C SER A 120 -7.09 18.63 -17.32
N ILE A 121 -7.20 17.97 -18.48
CA ILE A 121 -6.10 17.76 -19.42
C ILE A 121 -5.39 19.10 -19.69
N PRO A 122 -4.05 19.18 -19.61
CA PRO A 122 -3.32 20.42 -19.82
C PRO A 122 -3.69 21.04 -21.17
N GLY A 123 -3.96 22.35 -21.20
CA GLY A 123 -4.53 23.04 -22.36
C GLY A 123 -3.76 22.85 -23.67
N GLY A 124 -2.44 22.65 -23.61
CA GLY A 124 -1.63 22.35 -24.80
C GLY A 124 -1.97 20.99 -25.45
N VAL A 125 -2.38 19.99 -24.67
CA VAL A 125 -2.80 18.68 -25.19
C VAL A 125 -4.15 18.79 -25.91
N LEU A 126 -5.06 19.64 -25.43
CA LEU A 126 -6.36 19.91 -26.08
C LEU A 126 -6.22 20.46 -27.50
N VAL A 127 -5.14 21.21 -27.79
CA VAL A 127 -4.87 21.75 -29.14
C VAL A 127 -4.33 20.69 -30.10
N VAL A 128 -3.58 19.71 -29.60
CA VAL A 128 -2.96 18.65 -30.42
C VAL A 128 -3.94 17.53 -30.77
N LEU A 129 -4.92 17.27 -29.89
CA LEU A 129 -5.97 16.26 -30.08
C LEU A 129 -6.72 16.35 -31.43
N PRO A 130 -7.21 17.51 -31.89
CA PRO A 130 -7.89 17.62 -33.19
C PRO A 130 -6.93 17.39 -34.38
N LEU A 131 -5.65 17.77 -34.28
CA LEU A 131 -4.66 17.49 -35.33
C LEU A 131 -4.41 15.99 -35.45
N LEU A 132 -4.27 15.29 -34.32
CA LEU A 132 -4.07 13.84 -34.30
C LEU A 132 -5.29 13.11 -34.89
N GLY A 133 -6.50 13.52 -34.49
CA GLY A 133 -7.75 13.01 -35.06
C GLY A 133 -7.84 13.24 -36.57
N GLY A 134 -7.45 14.44 -37.03
CA GLY A 134 -7.43 14.79 -38.44
C GLY A 134 -6.44 13.98 -39.28
N VAL A 135 -5.22 13.77 -38.79
CA VAL A 135 -4.19 12.96 -39.46
C VAL A 135 -4.59 11.49 -39.56
N CYS A 136 -5.15 10.92 -38.49
CA CYS A 136 -5.65 9.55 -38.55
C CYS A 136 -6.83 9.42 -39.53
N ALA A 137 -7.75 10.40 -39.53
CA ALA A 137 -8.89 10.40 -40.43
C ALA A 137 -8.48 10.53 -41.91
N THR A 138 -7.48 11.36 -42.24
CA THR A 138 -6.98 11.48 -43.63
C THR A 138 -6.32 10.20 -44.11
N ILE A 139 -5.54 9.52 -43.26
CA ILE A 139 -4.94 8.22 -43.59
C ILE A 139 -6.04 7.19 -43.89
N VAL A 140 -7.07 7.10 -43.04
CA VAL A 140 -8.18 6.16 -43.25
C VAL A 140 -9.00 6.53 -44.49
N ALA A 141 -9.23 7.81 -44.75
CA ALA A 141 -9.91 8.27 -45.96
C ALA A 141 -9.13 7.95 -47.24
N LEU A 142 -7.79 8.07 -47.22
CA LEU A 142 -6.93 7.67 -48.34
C LEU A 142 -7.00 6.15 -48.58
N VAL A 143 -6.94 5.35 -47.53
CA VAL A 143 -7.08 3.88 -47.62
C VAL A 143 -8.48 3.52 -48.17
N ALA A 144 -9.53 4.16 -47.68
CA ALA A 144 -10.90 3.97 -48.16
C ALA A 144 -11.05 4.35 -49.63
N SER A 145 -10.41 5.44 -50.07
CA SER A 145 -10.40 5.87 -51.48
C SER A 145 -9.69 4.86 -52.39
N GLY A 146 -8.56 4.29 -51.96
CA GLY A 146 -7.89 3.21 -52.69
C GLY A 146 -8.72 1.93 -52.79
N LEU A 147 -9.38 1.54 -51.69
CA LEU A 147 -10.32 0.40 -51.65
C LEU A 147 -11.53 0.62 -52.57
N PHE A 148 -12.04 1.85 -52.62
CA PHE A 148 -13.16 2.22 -53.50
C PHE A 148 -12.77 2.08 -54.98
N TRP A 149 -11.55 2.51 -55.34
CA TRP A 149 -10.99 2.33 -56.68
C TRP A 149 -10.87 0.85 -57.10
N LEU A 150 -10.63 -0.05 -56.13
CA LEU A 150 -10.59 -1.50 -56.34
C LEU A 150 -11.99 -2.14 -56.42
N GLY A 151 -13.07 -1.36 -56.30
CA GLY A 151 -14.45 -1.85 -56.37
C GLY A 151 -14.91 -2.63 -55.14
N LEU A 152 -14.21 -2.51 -54.01
CA LEU A 152 -14.54 -3.24 -52.79
C LEU A 152 -15.67 -2.55 -52.02
N PRO A 153 -16.80 -3.22 -51.74
CA PRO A 153 -17.93 -2.63 -51.03
C PRO A 153 -17.61 -2.27 -49.57
N LEU A 154 -16.53 -2.82 -49.00
CA LEU A 154 -16.05 -2.49 -47.65
C LEU A 154 -15.55 -1.05 -47.52
N ALA A 155 -15.22 -0.36 -48.62
CA ALA A 155 -14.71 1.01 -48.58
C ALA A 155 -15.67 1.98 -47.86
N TRP A 156 -16.98 1.74 -47.94
CA TRP A 156 -17.99 2.57 -47.28
C TRP A 156 -17.94 2.46 -45.74
N LEU A 157 -17.63 1.28 -45.20
CA LEU A 157 -17.49 1.09 -43.75
C LEU A 157 -16.28 1.87 -43.20
N PHE A 158 -15.17 1.91 -43.95
CA PHE A 158 -13.99 2.69 -43.58
C PHE A 158 -14.26 4.20 -43.61
N PHE A 159 -15.11 4.67 -44.52
CA PHE A 159 -15.55 6.08 -44.54
C PHE A 159 -16.33 6.47 -43.28
N ILE A 160 -17.20 5.59 -42.78
CA ILE A 160 -17.95 5.82 -41.54
C ILE A 160 -17.03 5.77 -40.32
N LEU A 161 -16.04 4.87 -40.32
CA LEU A 161 -15.11 4.71 -39.20
C LEU A 161 -14.01 5.77 -39.14
N ALA A 162 -13.73 6.47 -40.23
CA ALA A 162 -12.62 7.43 -40.35
C ALA A 162 -12.56 8.49 -39.23
N PRO A 163 -13.67 9.12 -38.78
CA PRO A 163 -13.63 10.11 -37.71
C PRO A 163 -13.26 9.53 -36.34
N PHE A 164 -13.41 8.21 -36.15
CA PHE A 164 -13.16 7.50 -34.88
C PHE A 164 -11.77 6.85 -34.83
N ALA A 165 -11.06 6.77 -35.96
CA ALA A 165 -9.78 6.09 -36.06
C ALA A 165 -8.68 6.68 -35.14
N GLY A 166 -8.79 7.97 -34.80
CA GLY A 166 -7.85 8.65 -33.91
C GLY A 166 -8.03 8.31 -32.42
N LEU A 167 -9.17 7.77 -31.99
CA LEU A 167 -9.48 7.51 -30.58
C LEU A 167 -8.55 6.53 -29.87
N PRO A 168 -8.26 5.32 -30.39
CA PRO A 168 -7.37 4.37 -29.71
C PRO A 168 -5.91 4.86 -29.65
N LEU A 169 -5.50 5.70 -30.61
CA LEU A 169 -4.16 6.28 -30.61
C LEU A 169 -4.07 7.45 -29.63
N ALA A 170 -5.08 8.32 -29.61
CA ALA A 170 -5.19 9.41 -28.66
C ALA A 170 -5.27 8.89 -27.22
N SER A 171 -6.03 7.82 -26.96
CA SER A 171 -6.12 7.22 -25.62
C SER A 171 -4.78 6.67 -25.16
N ARG A 172 -4.08 5.91 -26.02
CA ARG A 172 -2.74 5.39 -25.69
C ARG A 172 -1.72 6.51 -25.47
N TRP A 173 -1.77 7.57 -26.26
CA TRP A 173 -0.83 8.69 -26.13
C TRP A 173 -1.06 9.49 -24.85
N VAL A 174 -2.31 9.79 -24.52
CA VAL A 174 -2.68 10.50 -23.28
C VAL A 174 -2.43 9.62 -22.05
N ASP A 175 -2.77 8.33 -22.10
CA ASP A 175 -2.47 7.38 -21.02
C ASP A 175 -0.96 7.25 -20.79
N HIS A 176 -0.15 7.24 -21.85
CA HIS A 176 1.31 7.13 -21.73
C HIS A 176 1.98 8.41 -21.20
N ARG A 177 1.47 9.58 -21.60
CA ARG A 177 2.10 10.87 -21.26
C ARG A 177 1.63 11.44 -19.93
N GLU A 178 0.32 11.43 -19.70
CA GLU A 178 -0.31 12.12 -18.57
C GLU A 178 -0.88 11.15 -17.52
N GLY A 179 -1.06 9.87 -17.88
CA GLY A 179 -1.66 8.87 -16.99
C GLY A 179 -3.11 9.18 -16.59
N THR A 180 -3.77 10.07 -17.33
CA THR A 180 -5.17 10.46 -17.15
C THR A 180 -6.03 9.86 -18.25
N ARG A 181 -7.30 9.57 -17.94
CA ARG A 181 -8.24 9.10 -18.97
C ARG A 181 -8.61 10.26 -19.89
N LEU A 182 -8.84 9.95 -21.16
CA LEU A 182 -9.38 10.91 -22.13
C LEU A 182 -10.74 11.43 -21.61
N ASP A 183 -10.79 12.71 -21.25
CA ASP A 183 -12.04 13.38 -20.88
C ASP A 183 -13.03 13.38 -22.05
N THR A 184 -14.33 13.43 -21.73
CA THR A 184 -15.41 13.51 -22.73
C THR A 184 -15.19 14.66 -23.73
N GLY A 185 -14.62 15.78 -23.27
CA GLY A 185 -14.25 16.91 -24.13
C GLY A 185 -13.10 16.61 -25.10
N ALA A 186 -12.08 15.84 -24.66
CA ALA A 186 -10.98 15.41 -25.52
C ALA A 186 -11.45 14.42 -26.58
N VAL A 187 -12.36 13.50 -26.22
CA VAL A 187 -13.01 12.58 -27.17
C VAL A 187 -13.76 13.40 -28.23
N GLY A 188 -14.54 14.39 -27.81
CA GLY A 188 -15.25 15.30 -28.72
C GLY A 188 -14.32 16.03 -29.68
N LEU A 189 -13.20 16.56 -29.19
CA LEU A 189 -12.20 17.27 -30.01
C LEU A 189 -11.51 16.35 -31.03
N THR A 190 -11.16 15.12 -30.67
CA THR A 190 -10.59 14.15 -31.62
C THR A 190 -11.57 13.80 -32.73
N VAL A 191 -12.84 13.57 -32.39
CA VAL A 191 -13.88 13.26 -33.36
C VAL A 191 -14.15 14.46 -34.27
N LEU A 192 -14.21 15.67 -33.70
CA LEU A 192 -14.42 16.90 -34.47
C LEU A 192 -13.28 17.15 -35.48
N GLY A 193 -12.03 16.94 -35.06
CA GLY A 193 -10.87 16.99 -35.96
C GLY A 193 -10.96 15.95 -37.08
N GLY A 194 -11.38 14.72 -36.76
CA GLY A 194 -11.61 13.67 -37.74
C GLY A 194 -12.73 13.99 -38.73
N MET A 195 -13.83 14.60 -38.26
CA MET A 195 -14.94 15.03 -39.11
C MET A 195 -14.53 16.17 -40.05
N LEU A 196 -13.82 17.18 -39.55
CA LEU A 196 -13.33 18.29 -40.39
C LEU A 196 -12.37 17.80 -41.48
N ALA A 197 -11.49 16.86 -41.13
CA ALA A 197 -10.54 16.28 -42.07
C ALA A 197 -11.22 15.39 -43.13
N ALA A 198 -12.22 14.58 -42.72
CA ALA A 198 -13.03 13.79 -43.64
C ALA A 198 -13.83 14.70 -44.61
N LEU A 199 -14.35 15.83 -44.12
CA LEU A 199 -15.08 16.79 -44.93
C LEU A 199 -14.17 17.48 -45.97
N GLY A 200 -12.96 17.88 -45.55
CA GLY A 200 -11.96 18.45 -46.46
C GLY A 200 -11.49 17.48 -47.54
N SER A 201 -11.28 16.22 -47.19
CA SER A 201 -10.89 15.18 -48.16
C SER A 201 -12.04 14.83 -49.12
N ALA A 202 -13.29 14.78 -48.65
CA ALA A 202 -14.46 14.60 -49.52
C ALA A 202 -14.65 15.76 -50.51
N LEU A 203 -14.35 17.00 -50.11
CA LEU A 203 -14.36 18.16 -51.01
C LEU A 203 -13.24 18.11 -52.05
N TYR A 204 -12.07 17.59 -51.69
CA TYR A 204 -10.92 17.49 -52.61
C TYR A 204 -11.08 16.36 -53.65
N LEU A 205 -11.82 15.30 -53.32
CA LEU A 205 -12.07 14.15 -54.19
C LEU A 205 -13.26 14.35 -55.15
N ARG A 206 -13.94 15.50 -55.07
CA ARG A 206 -15.12 15.83 -55.88
C ARG A 206 -14.73 16.65 -57.10
#